data_AF-A0AAD8CYQ7-F1
#
_entry.id   AF-A0AAD8CYQ7-F1
#
_cell.length_a   1.000
_cell.length_b   1.000
_cell.length_c   1.000
_cell.angle_alpha   90.00
_cell.angle_beta   90.00
_cell.angle_gamma   90.00
#
_symmetry.space_group_name_H-M   'P 1'
#
loop_
_entity.id
_entity.type
_entity.pdbx_description
1 polymer ?
#
loop_
_entity_poly.entity_id
_entity_poly.type
_entity_poly.pdbx_seq_one_letter_code
_entity_poly.pdbx_strand_id
1 'polypeptide(L)'
;MSLCLQLYQGCSRMIRNQEQKQEDEFIAVRVQDPRVQNEESWYSYVDFKIFLHSNSKAFTAKTSCVRRRYSEFVWLKKKLQKNAGLVPVPELPPKTPFFSVSNDDFIEKRREGLQQFLEKVVNRTVFLSDSQLHLFLQTQLSPAQIEACVQGHAPCSVTTAILRYASSNQGWAQEEEGGAMQEDRERILPLFYESPDSPAHHLQPSDCESSSEISLVESDAHA
;
A
#
# COMPACT_ATOMS: atom_id res chain seq x y z
N MET A 1 -13.42 67.24 10.69
CA MET A 1 -13.88 65.97 11.31
C MET A 1 -14.78 65.12 10.40
N SER A 2 -15.21 65.59 9.22
CA SER A 2 -16.18 64.88 8.34
C SER A 2 -15.59 63.75 7.47
N LEU A 3 -14.29 63.80 7.13
CA LEU A 3 -13.65 62.81 6.24
C LEU A 3 -13.37 61.45 6.90
N CYS A 4 -13.23 61.38 8.23
CA CYS A 4 -12.94 60.13 8.95
C CYS A 4 -14.18 59.20 9.01
N LEU A 5 -15.38 59.79 9.13
CA LEU A 5 -16.63 59.03 9.19
C LEU A 5 -17.04 58.44 7.84
N GLN A 6 -16.72 59.10 6.72
CA GLN A 6 -17.00 58.55 5.38
C GLN A 6 -16.08 57.38 5.01
N LEU A 7 -14.84 57.35 5.51
CA LEU A 7 -13.96 56.19 5.34
C LEU A 7 -14.42 54.99 6.19
N TYR A 8 -14.99 55.22 7.38
CA TYR A 8 -15.59 54.15 8.19
C TYR A 8 -16.87 53.57 7.57
N GLN A 9 -17.69 54.41 6.93
CA GLN A 9 -18.90 53.97 6.20
C GLN A 9 -18.58 53.29 4.86
N GLY A 10 -17.47 53.65 4.22
CA GLY A 10 -16.95 52.97 3.03
C GLY A 10 -16.27 51.63 3.33
N CYS A 11 -15.55 51.53 4.46
CA CYS A 11 -14.90 50.28 4.89
C CYS A 11 -15.92 49.27 5.44
N SER A 12 -17.02 49.73 6.05
CA SER A 12 -18.13 48.86 6.48
C SER A 12 -18.92 48.25 5.30
N ARG A 13 -18.87 48.84 4.11
CA ARG A 13 -19.51 48.32 2.89
C ARG A 13 -18.65 47.34 2.09
N MET A 14 -17.44 47.02 2.56
CA MET A 14 -16.60 45.94 2.02
C MET A 14 -16.52 44.69 2.91
N ILE A 15 -17.39 44.58 3.92
CA ILE A 15 -17.79 43.26 4.42
C ILE A 15 -18.88 42.76 3.46
N ARG A 16 -18.50 42.55 2.19
CA ARG A 16 -19.33 41.87 1.22
C ARG A 16 -19.46 40.44 1.70
N ASN A 17 -20.67 40.10 2.14
CA ASN A 17 -21.28 38.78 2.14
C ASN A 17 -20.51 37.74 1.31
N GLN A 18 -19.49 37.15 1.90
CA GLN A 18 -19.07 35.81 1.57
C GLN A 18 -19.60 34.94 2.71
N GLU A 19 -20.88 34.61 2.65
CA GLU A 19 -21.30 33.29 3.12
C GLU A 19 -20.57 32.28 2.22
N GLN A 20 -19.29 32.04 2.50
CA GLN A 20 -18.66 30.81 2.09
C GLN A 20 -19.49 29.75 2.81
N LYS A 21 -20.40 29.11 2.04
CA LYS A 21 -21.07 27.89 2.45
C LYS A 21 -19.95 26.93 2.85
N GLN A 22 -19.67 26.87 4.15
CA GLN A 22 -18.61 26.04 4.68
C GLN A 22 -19.13 24.63 4.52
N GLU A 23 -18.76 23.99 3.41
CA GLU A 23 -19.07 22.59 3.19
C GLU A 23 -18.40 21.82 4.32
N ASP A 24 -19.18 20.98 5.00
CA ASP A 24 -18.65 20.14 6.07
C ASP A 24 -17.50 19.30 5.52
N GLU A 25 -16.38 19.32 6.24
CA GLU A 25 -15.19 18.56 5.88
C GLU A 25 -15.50 17.06 6.04
N PHE A 26 -15.24 16.27 5.00
CA PHE A 26 -15.44 14.83 5.00
C PHE A 26 -14.23 14.10 4.44
N ILE A 27 -14.02 12.88 4.95
CA ILE A 27 -13.05 11.93 4.42
C ILE A 27 -13.79 10.60 4.27
N ALA A 28 -14.02 10.17 3.03
CA ALA A 28 -14.63 8.88 2.70
C ALA A 28 -13.57 7.95 2.14
N VAL A 29 -13.36 6.80 2.80
CA VAL A 29 -12.47 5.73 2.33
C VAL A 29 -13.27 4.44 2.12
N ARG A 30 -12.93 3.68 1.08
CA ARG A 30 -13.54 2.38 0.75
C ARG A 30 -12.47 1.37 0.36
N VAL A 31 -12.50 0.20 0.98
CA VAL A 31 -11.68 -0.98 0.67
C VAL A 31 -12.59 -2.00 -0.01
N GLN A 32 -12.31 -2.32 -1.26
CA GLN A 32 -13.21 -3.08 -2.13
C GLN A 32 -12.42 -3.93 -3.14
N ASP A 33 -13.16 -4.70 -3.95
CA ASP A 33 -12.63 -5.38 -5.14
C ASP A 33 -11.33 -6.17 -4.85
N PRO A 34 -11.39 -7.20 -3.98
CA PRO A 34 -10.24 -8.05 -3.75
C PRO A 34 -9.84 -8.77 -5.06
N ARG A 35 -8.55 -8.78 -5.40
CA ARG A 35 -8.05 -9.48 -6.59
C ARG A 35 -6.79 -10.28 -6.27
N VAL A 36 -6.68 -11.44 -6.89
CA VAL A 36 -5.43 -12.19 -6.88
C VAL A 36 -4.49 -11.57 -7.92
N GLN A 37 -3.27 -11.30 -7.51
CA GLN A 37 -2.19 -10.80 -8.35
C GLN A 37 -1.20 -11.94 -8.59
N ASN A 38 -0.67 -12.04 -9.81
CA ASN A 38 0.28 -13.09 -10.21
C ASN A 38 -0.26 -14.51 -9.97
N GLU A 39 -1.50 -14.81 -10.40
CA GLU A 39 -2.20 -16.09 -10.13
C GLU A 39 -1.36 -17.34 -10.42
N GLU A 40 -0.57 -17.31 -11.50
CA GLU A 40 0.26 -18.44 -11.95
C GLU A 40 1.69 -18.42 -11.36
N SER A 41 1.96 -17.55 -10.39
CA SER A 41 3.27 -17.37 -9.78
C SER A 41 3.28 -17.80 -8.31
N TRP A 42 4.43 -18.30 -7.87
CA TRP A 42 4.74 -18.51 -6.45
C TRP A 42 4.76 -17.20 -5.63
N TYR A 43 4.78 -16.05 -6.30
CA TYR A 43 4.59 -14.73 -5.71
C TYR A 43 3.13 -14.26 -5.71
N SER A 44 2.16 -15.17 -5.86
CA SER A 44 0.74 -14.83 -5.80
C SER A 44 0.38 -14.15 -4.48
N TYR A 45 -0.47 -13.12 -4.55
CA TYR A 45 -1.04 -12.46 -3.36
C TYR A 45 -2.39 -11.83 -3.67
N VAL A 46 -3.20 -11.61 -2.62
CA VAL A 46 -4.43 -10.82 -2.74
C VAL A 46 -4.16 -9.37 -2.35
N ASP A 47 -4.60 -8.46 -3.21
CA ASP A 47 -4.66 -7.04 -2.94
C ASP A 47 -6.11 -6.52 -2.93
N PHE A 48 -6.28 -5.31 -2.41
CA PHE A 48 -7.56 -4.65 -2.27
C PHE A 48 -7.48 -3.27 -2.90
N LYS A 49 -8.52 -2.88 -3.63
CA LYS A 49 -8.70 -1.51 -4.11
C LYS A 49 -9.05 -0.61 -2.92
N ILE A 50 -8.33 0.49 -2.77
CA ILE A 50 -8.65 1.55 -1.82
C ILE A 50 -9.08 2.76 -2.63
N PHE A 51 -10.32 3.18 -2.44
CA PHE A 51 -10.85 4.43 -2.97
C PHE A 51 -10.94 5.47 -1.85
N LEU A 52 -10.39 6.65 -2.08
CA LEU A 52 -10.47 7.81 -1.21
C LEU A 52 -11.19 8.94 -1.93
N HIS A 53 -12.15 9.57 -1.26
CA HIS A 53 -12.77 10.83 -1.68
C HIS A 53 -12.88 11.77 -0.48
N SER A 54 -12.36 12.98 -0.61
CA SER A 54 -12.26 13.93 0.49
C SER A 54 -12.24 15.37 -0.01
N ASN A 55 -12.86 16.28 0.75
CA ASN A 55 -12.66 17.73 0.61
C ASN A 55 -11.69 18.28 1.68
N SER A 56 -11.12 17.41 2.52
CA SER A 56 -10.17 17.79 3.56
C SER A 56 -8.87 18.34 3.00
N LYS A 57 -8.39 19.43 3.61
CA LYS A 57 -7.10 20.05 3.26
C LYS A 57 -5.90 19.20 3.67
N ALA A 58 -6.11 18.15 4.47
CA ALA A 58 -5.05 17.23 4.83
C ALA A 58 -4.55 16.42 3.62
N PHE A 59 -5.40 16.18 2.61
CA PHE A 59 -5.07 15.36 1.44
C PHE A 59 -4.66 16.23 0.24
N THR A 60 -3.67 15.76 -0.51
CA THR A 60 -3.17 16.49 -1.69
C THR A 60 -4.12 16.34 -2.89
N ALA A 61 -4.56 15.12 -3.17
CA ALA A 61 -5.60 14.85 -4.17
C ALA A 61 -6.96 14.67 -3.49
N LYS A 62 -8.02 15.26 -4.06
CA LYS A 62 -9.40 15.09 -3.56
C LYS A 62 -9.91 13.66 -3.71
N THR A 63 -9.44 12.96 -4.74
CA THR A 63 -9.77 11.56 -5.00
C THR A 63 -8.50 10.78 -5.29
N SER A 64 -8.42 9.55 -4.80
CA SER A 64 -7.39 8.60 -5.23
C SER A 64 -7.95 7.18 -5.26
N CYS A 65 -7.34 6.36 -6.11
CA CYS A 65 -7.62 4.95 -6.21
C CYS A 65 -6.27 4.23 -6.29
N VAL A 66 -6.00 3.32 -5.36
CA VAL A 66 -4.74 2.55 -5.28
C VAL A 66 -5.04 1.10 -4.94
N ARG A 67 -4.10 0.18 -5.18
CA ARG A 67 -4.22 -1.21 -4.72
C ARG A 67 -3.15 -1.54 -3.70
N ARG A 68 -3.55 -2.16 -2.59
CA ARG A 68 -2.65 -2.50 -1.48
C ARG A 68 -2.93 -3.91 -0.97
N ARG A 69 -1.88 -4.68 -0.72
CA ARG A 69 -1.98 -6.01 -0.09
C ARG A 69 -1.85 -5.92 1.42
N TYR A 70 -2.36 -6.93 2.13
CA TYR A 70 -2.41 -6.95 3.60
C TYR A 70 -1.04 -6.68 4.26
N SER A 71 0.06 -7.20 3.73
CA SER A 71 1.38 -6.97 4.35
C SER A 71 1.82 -5.51 4.30
N GLU A 72 1.36 -4.72 3.33
CA GLU A 72 1.62 -3.29 3.26
C GLU A 72 0.82 -2.53 4.33
N PHE A 73 -0.40 -2.97 4.66
CA PHE A 73 -1.15 -2.45 5.82
C PHE A 73 -0.43 -2.74 7.14
N VAL A 74 0.15 -3.94 7.28
CA VAL A 74 0.98 -4.28 8.46
C VAL A 74 2.20 -3.35 8.55
N TRP A 75 2.83 -3.04 7.42
CA TRP A 75 3.90 -2.04 7.38
C TRP A 75 3.39 -0.66 7.79
N LEU A 76 2.26 -0.19 7.23
CA LEU A 76 1.67 1.11 7.56
C LEU A 76 1.35 1.22 9.05
N LYS A 77 0.72 0.21 9.65
CA LYS A 77 0.41 0.17 11.09
C LYS A 77 1.68 0.39 11.91
N LYS A 78 2.79 -0.29 11.59
CA LYS A 78 4.06 -0.13 12.30
C LYS A 78 4.63 1.29 12.18
N LYS A 79 4.48 1.93 11.03
CA LYS A 79 4.95 3.32 10.83
C LYS A 79 4.10 4.30 11.62
N LEU A 80 2.77 4.18 11.55
CA LEU A 80 1.86 4.98 12.37
C LEU A 80 2.15 4.79 13.87
N GLN A 81 2.42 3.56 14.32
CA GLN A 81 2.75 3.29 15.73
C GLN A 81 4.04 3.99 16.17
N LYS A 82 5.04 4.03 15.29
CA LYS A 82 6.31 4.73 15.56
C LYS A 82 6.11 6.24 15.65
N ASN A 83 5.23 6.80 14.82
CA ASN A 83 5.11 8.24 14.63
C ASN A 83 4.01 8.90 15.51
N ALA A 84 3.04 8.12 16.02
CA ALA A 84 1.89 8.64 16.75
C ALA A 84 2.09 8.83 18.27
N GLY A 85 3.30 8.60 18.78
CA GLY A 85 3.62 8.75 20.21
C GLY A 85 2.80 7.78 21.08
N LEU A 86 1.95 8.35 21.96
CA LEU A 86 1.10 7.57 22.88
C LEU A 86 -0.29 7.23 22.32
N VAL A 87 -0.63 7.70 21.11
CA VAL A 87 -1.96 7.47 20.54
C VAL A 87 -2.05 6.02 20.02
N PRO A 88 -3.01 5.20 20.50
CA PRO A 88 -3.11 3.81 20.07
C PRO A 88 -3.56 3.73 18.61
N VAL A 89 -2.77 3.02 17.80
CA VAL A 89 -3.12 2.73 16.39
C VAL A 89 -4.19 1.64 16.32
N PRO A 90 -5.24 1.81 15.51
CA PRO A 90 -6.26 0.77 15.32
C PRO A 90 -5.66 -0.59 14.96
N GLU A 91 -6.30 -1.65 15.45
CA GLU A 91 -5.91 -3.02 15.14
C GLU A 91 -6.24 -3.39 13.69
N LEU A 92 -5.40 -4.24 13.11
CA LEU A 92 -5.65 -4.85 11.81
C LEU A 92 -6.44 -6.15 12.01
N PRO A 93 -7.19 -6.61 11.00
CA PRO A 93 -7.78 -7.94 11.05
C PRO A 93 -6.68 -8.98 11.29
N PRO A 94 -6.96 -10.05 12.05
CA PRO A 94 -5.96 -11.04 12.39
C PRO A 94 -5.33 -11.67 11.15
N LYS A 95 -4.06 -12.06 11.28
CA LYS A 95 -3.46 -13.00 10.33
C LYS A 95 -4.26 -14.30 10.41
N THR A 96 -4.57 -14.87 9.25
CA THR A 96 -5.53 -15.97 9.04
C THR A 96 -5.55 -16.98 10.20
N PRO A 97 -6.71 -17.27 10.80
CA PRO A 97 -6.80 -18.39 11.74
C PRO A 97 -6.60 -19.71 10.99
N PHE A 98 -5.95 -20.67 11.63
CA PHE A 98 -5.62 -22.01 11.08
C PHE A 98 -6.85 -22.90 10.81
N PHE A 99 -8.07 -22.46 11.14
CA PHE A 99 -9.28 -23.28 11.08
C PHE A 99 -10.20 -22.87 9.92
N SER A 100 -10.64 -23.89 9.17
CA SER A 100 -11.42 -23.92 7.94
C SER A 100 -12.55 -22.87 7.80
N VAL A 101 -12.19 -21.65 7.40
CA VAL A 101 -13.10 -20.69 6.80
C VAL A 101 -12.87 -20.76 5.29
N SER A 102 -13.93 -20.68 4.47
CA SER A 102 -13.78 -20.62 3.02
C SER A 102 -12.85 -19.46 2.64
N ASN A 103 -12.08 -19.60 1.55
CA ASN A 103 -11.12 -18.56 1.16
C ASN A 103 -11.84 -17.21 0.96
N ASP A 104 -13.05 -17.23 0.38
CA ASP A 104 -13.85 -16.03 0.11
C ASP A 104 -14.32 -15.34 1.40
N ASP A 105 -14.85 -16.09 2.37
CA ASP A 105 -15.24 -15.53 3.69
C ASP A 105 -14.03 -14.90 4.40
N PHE A 106 -12.85 -15.50 4.24
CA PHE A 106 -11.63 -14.99 4.82
C PHE A 106 -11.18 -13.68 4.16
N ILE A 107 -11.20 -13.62 2.83
CA ILE A 107 -10.88 -12.42 2.07
C ILE A 107 -11.86 -11.29 2.41
N GLU A 108 -13.15 -11.58 2.55
CA GLU A 108 -14.16 -10.58 2.87
C GLU A 108 -14.02 -10.05 4.31
N LYS A 109 -13.85 -10.93 5.30
CA LYS A 109 -13.55 -10.50 6.69
C LYS A 109 -12.29 -9.64 6.78
N ARG A 110 -11.28 -9.98 5.98
CA ARG A 110 -10.06 -9.17 5.88
C ARG A 110 -10.36 -7.81 5.26
N ARG A 111 -11.11 -7.75 4.15
CA ARG A 111 -11.53 -6.50 3.51
C ARG A 111 -12.27 -5.58 4.49
N GLU A 112 -13.23 -6.11 5.24
CA GLU A 112 -13.96 -5.39 6.30
C GLU A 112 -13.04 -4.87 7.40
N GLY A 113 -12.11 -5.70 7.89
CA GLY A 113 -11.16 -5.26 8.91
C GLY A 113 -10.23 -4.15 8.40
N LEU A 114 -9.80 -4.23 7.14
CA LEU A 114 -9.00 -3.18 6.49
C LEU A 114 -9.80 -1.88 6.30
N GLN A 115 -11.08 -1.98 5.96
CA GLN A 115 -12.02 -0.85 5.90
C GLN A 115 -12.08 -0.14 7.26
N GLN A 116 -12.40 -0.88 8.32
CA GLN A 116 -12.52 -0.32 9.67
C GLN A 116 -11.20 0.28 10.18
N PHE A 117 -10.07 -0.34 9.84
CA PHE A 117 -8.75 0.19 10.16
C PHE A 117 -8.55 1.58 9.52
N LEU A 118 -8.80 1.71 8.21
CA LEU A 118 -8.61 2.99 7.51
C LEU A 118 -9.60 4.06 7.99
N GLU A 119 -10.87 3.72 8.18
CA GLU A 119 -11.87 4.65 8.73
C GLU A 119 -11.43 5.22 10.08
N LYS A 120 -10.92 4.39 10.98
CA LYS A 120 -10.42 4.85 12.29
C LYS A 120 -9.13 5.67 12.17
N VAL A 121 -8.27 5.36 11.20
CA VAL A 121 -7.01 6.08 10.96
C VAL A 121 -7.28 7.47 10.40
N VAL A 122 -8.08 7.58 9.33
CA VAL A 122 -8.30 8.86 8.64
C VAL A 122 -9.15 9.84 9.46
N ASN A 123 -9.88 9.36 10.47
CA ASN A 123 -10.65 10.21 11.39
C ASN A 123 -9.82 10.78 12.55
N ARG A 124 -8.50 10.59 12.59
CA ARG A 124 -7.63 11.15 13.65
C ARG A 124 -6.51 11.99 13.05
N THR A 125 -6.49 13.27 13.43
CA THR A 125 -5.54 14.27 12.92
C THR A 125 -4.06 13.89 13.12
N VAL A 126 -3.73 13.21 14.23
CA VAL A 126 -2.36 12.70 14.49
C VAL A 126 -1.86 11.74 13.40
N PHE A 127 -2.74 10.94 12.80
CA PHE A 127 -2.36 10.07 11.70
C PHE A 127 -2.37 10.80 10.36
N LEU A 128 -3.27 11.79 10.20
CA LEU A 128 -3.31 12.65 9.01
C LEU A 128 -2.05 13.52 8.84
N SER A 129 -1.26 13.76 9.89
CA SER A 129 0.04 14.43 9.74
C SER A 129 1.15 13.53 9.20
N ASP A 130 0.93 12.21 9.07
CA ASP A 130 1.95 11.27 8.61
C ASP A 130 2.00 11.19 7.07
N SER A 131 3.11 11.64 6.47
CA SER A 131 3.28 11.61 5.02
C SER A 131 3.31 10.19 4.42
N GLN A 132 3.67 9.17 5.22
CA GLN A 132 3.63 7.78 4.79
C GLN A 132 2.20 7.29 4.59
N LEU A 133 1.24 7.78 5.40
CA LEU A 133 -0.19 7.51 5.20
C LEU A 133 -0.68 8.11 3.87
N HIS A 134 -0.30 9.36 3.59
CA HIS A 134 -0.67 10.03 2.34
C HIS A 134 -0.12 9.32 1.12
N LEU A 135 1.16 8.95 1.14
CA LEU A 135 1.76 8.18 0.04
C LEU A 135 1.13 6.79 -0.11
N PHE A 136 0.78 6.13 1.01
CA PHE A 136 0.09 4.84 0.97
C PHE A 136 -1.28 4.93 0.29
N LEU A 137 -2.08 5.97 0.60
CA LEU A 137 -3.45 6.15 0.10
C LEU A 137 -3.53 6.81 -1.28
N GLN A 138 -2.53 7.61 -1.66
CA GLN A 138 -2.60 8.50 -2.83
C GLN A 138 -1.54 8.21 -3.91
N THR A 139 -0.74 7.15 -3.74
CA THR A 139 0.21 6.68 -4.75
C THR A 139 0.29 5.15 -4.78
N GLN A 140 0.86 4.59 -5.87
CA GLN A 140 1.20 3.16 -5.97
C GLN A 140 2.65 2.85 -5.55
N LEU A 141 3.34 3.77 -4.86
CA LEU A 141 4.72 3.54 -4.40
C LEU A 141 4.79 2.35 -3.43
N SER A 142 5.80 1.50 -3.57
CA SER A 142 6.08 0.41 -2.63
C SER A 142 6.52 0.94 -1.26
N PRO A 143 6.39 0.16 -0.17
CA PRO A 143 6.87 0.56 1.16
C PRO A 143 8.30 1.12 1.17
N ALA A 144 9.22 0.50 0.43
CA ALA A 144 10.60 0.96 0.33
C ALA A 144 10.72 2.32 -0.39
N GLN A 145 9.96 2.52 -1.47
CA GLN A 145 9.92 3.80 -2.18
C GLN A 145 9.29 4.90 -1.34
N ILE A 146 8.26 4.59 -0.54
CA ILE A 146 7.67 5.54 0.40
C ILE A 146 8.72 5.97 1.43
N GLU A 147 9.45 5.03 2.04
CA GLU A 147 10.52 5.34 2.99
C GLU A 147 11.61 6.22 2.37
N ALA A 148 12.07 5.90 1.16
CA ALA A 148 13.05 6.71 0.44
C ALA A 148 12.52 8.13 0.13
N CYS A 149 11.25 8.26 -0.22
CA CYS A 149 10.61 9.56 -0.49
C CYS A 149 10.56 10.43 0.77
N VAL A 150 10.12 9.89 1.91
CA VAL A 150 10.02 10.67 3.16
C VAL A 150 11.37 11.00 3.77
N GLN A 151 12.41 10.21 3.50
CA GLN A 151 13.78 10.47 3.93
C GLN A 151 14.54 11.47 3.03
N GLY A 152 13.94 11.89 1.91
CA GLY A 152 14.59 12.78 0.95
C GLY A 152 15.62 12.09 0.05
N HIS A 153 15.62 10.75 -0.02
CA HIS A 153 16.49 9.96 -0.89
C HIS A 153 15.91 9.77 -2.31
N ALA A 154 14.63 10.11 -2.52
CA ALA A 154 13.98 10.03 -3.83
C ALA A 154 13.99 11.40 -4.55
N PRO A 155 14.03 11.42 -5.90
CA PRO A 155 14.09 12.66 -6.69
C PRO A 155 12.78 13.47 -6.70
N CYS A 156 11.78 13.11 -5.90
CA CYS A 156 10.50 13.81 -5.86
C CYS A 156 9.94 13.91 -4.44
N SER A 157 9.36 15.07 -4.13
CA SER A 157 8.67 15.33 -2.87
C SER A 157 7.40 14.48 -2.75
N VAL A 158 6.87 14.37 -1.53
CA VAL A 158 5.59 13.71 -1.24
C VAL A 158 4.47 14.26 -2.13
N THR A 159 4.30 15.58 -2.16
CA THR A 159 3.28 16.25 -2.96
C THR A 159 3.47 15.99 -4.45
N THR A 160 4.71 16.04 -4.95
CA THR A 160 5.00 15.75 -6.35
C THR A 160 4.66 14.30 -6.71
N ALA A 161 4.97 13.34 -5.85
CA ALA A 161 4.64 11.94 -6.06
C ALA A 161 3.12 11.72 -6.16
N ILE A 162 2.36 12.36 -5.26
CA ILE A 162 0.89 12.29 -5.25
C ILE A 162 0.29 12.93 -6.50
N LEU A 163 0.71 14.15 -6.84
CA LEU A 163 0.19 14.85 -8.02
C LEU A 163 0.52 14.11 -9.32
N ARG A 164 1.74 13.55 -9.43
CA ARG A 164 2.12 12.73 -10.59
C ARG A 164 1.21 11.51 -10.72
N TYR A 165 0.97 10.80 -9.62
CA TYR A 165 0.09 9.64 -9.64
C TYR A 165 -1.35 10.02 -10.03
N ALA A 166 -1.89 11.07 -9.40
CA ALA A 166 -3.23 11.58 -9.71
C ALA A 166 -3.39 11.98 -11.19
N SER A 167 -2.35 12.60 -11.80
CA SER A 167 -2.37 12.97 -13.23
C SER A 167 -2.21 11.80 -14.20
N SER A 168 -1.75 10.64 -13.73
CA SER A 168 -1.41 9.51 -14.61
C SER A 168 -2.60 8.65 -15.03
N ASN A 169 -3.78 8.87 -14.43
CA ASN A 169 -4.98 8.02 -14.57
C ASN A 169 -4.79 6.53 -14.24
N GLN A 170 -3.61 6.11 -13.76
CA GLN A 170 -3.29 4.71 -13.47
C GLN A 170 -4.22 4.09 -12.43
N GLY A 171 -4.69 4.88 -11.45
CA GLY A 171 -5.62 4.39 -10.43
C GLY A 171 -7.00 4.00 -10.96
N TRP A 172 -7.41 4.56 -12.10
CA TRP A 172 -8.71 4.30 -12.73
C TRP A 172 -8.61 3.28 -13.88
N ALA A 173 -7.48 3.23 -14.58
CA ALA A 173 -7.25 2.31 -15.69
C ALA A 173 -7.31 0.82 -15.29
N GLN A 174 -7.13 0.50 -14.00
CA GLN A 174 -7.18 -0.88 -13.48
C GLN A 174 -8.59 -1.50 -13.49
N GLU A 175 -9.63 -0.76 -13.88
CA GLU A 175 -11.01 -1.27 -13.99
C GLU A 175 -11.26 -2.10 -15.25
N GLU A 176 -10.53 -1.86 -16.36
CA GLU A 176 -10.88 -2.46 -17.67
C GLU A 176 -10.21 -3.81 -17.96
N GLU A 177 -9.16 -4.20 -17.24
CA GLU A 177 -8.35 -5.38 -17.58
C GLU A 177 -8.93 -6.72 -17.07
N GLY A 178 -10.00 -6.70 -16.27
CA GLY A 178 -10.61 -7.90 -15.68
C GLY A 178 -11.78 -8.51 -16.46
N GLY A 179 -12.08 -7.98 -17.66
CA GLY A 179 -13.29 -8.30 -18.42
C GLY A 179 -13.04 -8.83 -19.83
N ALA A 180 -12.23 -9.89 -19.98
CA ALA A 180 -12.11 -10.59 -21.26
C ALA A 180 -12.22 -12.11 -21.08
N MET A 181 -13.35 -12.66 -21.54
CA MET A 181 -13.67 -14.07 -21.86
C MET A 181 -13.43 -15.14 -20.77
N GLN A 182 -14.52 -15.74 -20.26
CA GLN A 182 -14.85 -17.14 -20.59
C GLN A 182 -16.30 -17.50 -20.17
N GLU A 183 -17.23 -17.37 -21.11
CA GLU A 183 -18.40 -18.24 -21.17
C GLU A 183 -17.97 -19.45 -21.99
N ASP A 184 -17.57 -20.55 -21.34
CA ASP A 184 -17.98 -21.88 -21.77
C ASP A 184 -17.69 -22.94 -20.69
N ARG A 185 -18.59 -23.91 -20.65
CA ARG A 185 -18.78 -24.91 -19.59
C ARG A 185 -17.68 -25.99 -19.58
N GLU A 186 -17.57 -26.61 -18.39
CA GLU A 186 -17.16 -28.01 -18.16
C GLU A 186 -15.68 -28.38 -18.38
N ARG A 187 -14.91 -28.38 -17.27
CA ARG A 187 -14.17 -29.55 -16.78
C ARG A 187 -13.61 -29.27 -15.38
N ILE A 188 -14.36 -29.68 -14.36
CA ILE A 188 -13.80 -29.89 -13.03
C ILE A 188 -12.85 -31.09 -13.14
N LEU A 189 -11.54 -30.84 -13.17
CA LEU A 189 -10.57 -31.90 -12.89
C LEU A 189 -10.29 -31.87 -11.37
N PRO A 190 -10.45 -33.01 -10.67
CA PRO A 190 -10.15 -33.06 -9.25
C PRO A 190 -8.67 -32.79 -9.03
N LEU A 191 -8.36 -31.82 -8.17
CA LEU A 191 -7.02 -31.61 -7.63
C LEU A 191 -6.53 -32.95 -7.06
N PHE A 192 -5.45 -33.48 -7.63
CA PHE A 192 -4.74 -34.61 -7.05
C PHE A 192 -4.23 -34.20 -5.67
N TYR A 193 -4.83 -34.79 -4.64
CA TYR A 193 -4.29 -34.81 -3.29
C TYR A 193 -3.07 -35.73 -3.31
N GLU A 194 -1.85 -35.17 -3.18
CA GLU A 194 -0.69 -36.00 -2.87
C GLU A 194 -0.80 -36.47 -1.42
N SER A 195 -1.02 -37.77 -1.25
CA SER A 195 -0.92 -38.47 0.03
C SER A 195 0.53 -38.43 0.53
N PRO A 196 0.77 -38.16 1.83
CA PRO A 196 2.08 -38.27 2.42
C PRO A 196 2.36 -39.74 2.75
N ASP A 197 2.90 -40.51 1.78
CA ASP A 197 3.74 -41.69 2.02
C ASP A 197 4.12 -42.37 0.69
N SER A 198 5.31 -42.05 0.16
CA SER A 198 6.10 -42.96 -0.69
C SER A 198 7.55 -42.45 -0.89
N PRO A 199 8.50 -43.38 -1.16
CA PRO A 199 9.82 -43.38 -0.51
C PRO A 199 10.88 -42.52 -1.19
N ALA A 200 11.81 -42.05 -0.37
CA ALA A 200 12.97 -41.26 -0.76
C ALA A 200 13.79 -41.92 -1.88
N HIS A 201 13.99 -41.21 -2.98
CA HIS A 201 15.02 -41.56 -3.96
C HIS A 201 16.40 -41.33 -3.34
N HIS A 202 17.04 -42.45 -3.05
CA HIS A 202 18.41 -42.60 -2.63
C HIS A 202 19.38 -41.94 -3.65
N LEU A 203 20.07 -40.88 -3.22
CA LEU A 203 21.32 -40.43 -3.84
C LEU A 203 22.46 -40.91 -2.95
N GLN A 204 23.31 -41.79 -3.47
CA GLN A 204 24.57 -42.12 -2.81
C GLN A 204 25.65 -41.07 -3.14
N PRO A 205 26.57 -40.78 -2.21
CA PRO A 205 27.70 -39.88 -2.41
C PRO A 205 28.88 -40.61 -3.07
N SER A 206 29.58 -39.94 -3.99
CA SER A 206 30.89 -40.38 -4.49
C SER A 206 31.93 -39.28 -4.25
N ASP A 207 32.73 -39.55 -3.23
CA ASP A 207 34.06 -39.10 -2.82
C ASP A 207 34.78 -37.93 -3.52
N CYS A 208 35.21 -36.99 -2.67
CA CYS A 208 36.36 -36.12 -2.90
C CYS A 208 37.65 -36.92 -2.69
N GLU A 209 38.55 -36.89 -3.66
CA GLU A 209 39.96 -37.16 -3.43
C GLU A 209 40.79 -35.93 -3.82
N SER A 210 41.56 -35.45 -2.84
CA SER A 210 42.53 -34.38 -2.93
C SER A 210 43.82 -34.95 -3.52
N SER A 211 44.45 -34.22 -4.44
CA SER A 211 45.92 -34.22 -4.53
C SER A 211 46.37 -32.90 -5.14
N SER A 212 47.10 -32.17 -4.30
CA SER A 212 47.92 -31.03 -4.66
C SER A 212 49.30 -31.58 -5.02
N GLU A 213 49.82 -31.24 -6.21
CA GLU A 213 51.25 -31.31 -6.47
C GLU A 213 51.76 -29.92 -6.79
N ILE A 214 52.62 -29.46 -5.88
CA ILE A 214 53.50 -28.31 -5.96
C ILE A 214 54.75 -28.80 -6.70
N SER A 215 55.14 -28.12 -7.79
CA SER A 215 56.52 -28.18 -8.29
C SER A 215 57.16 -26.80 -8.20
N LEU A 216 57.90 -26.63 -7.10
CA LEU A 216 58.96 -25.64 -6.96
C LEU A 216 60.13 -26.07 -7.84
N VAL A 217 60.66 -25.13 -8.62
CA VAL A 217 61.98 -25.25 -9.24
C VAL A 217 62.87 -24.16 -8.62
N GLU A 218 63.65 -24.58 -7.64
CA GLU A 218 64.94 -23.99 -7.21
C GLU A 218 65.98 -24.29 -8.32
N SER A 219 67.05 -23.56 -8.63
CA SER A 219 67.79 -22.42 -8.07
C SER A 219 68.79 -22.01 -9.16
N ASP A 220 69.27 -20.76 -9.18
CA ASP A 220 70.71 -20.51 -9.04
C ASP A 220 71.05 -19.02 -8.95
N ALA A 221 72.08 -18.79 -8.14
CA ALA A 221 72.60 -17.50 -7.72
C ALA A 221 73.78 -17.03 -8.59
N HIS A 222 74.17 -15.79 -8.31
CA HIS A 222 75.49 -15.15 -8.51
C HIS A 222 75.72 -14.17 -9.67
N ALA A 223 76.31 -13.06 -9.23
CA ALA A 223 77.01 -11.95 -9.89
C ALA A 223 76.17 -10.71 -10.26
#